data_AF-A0A959Q8D6-F1
#
_entry.id   AF-A0A959Q8D6-F1
#
_cell.length_a   1.000
_cell.length_b   1.000
_cell.length_c   1.000
_cell.angle_alpha   90.00
_cell.angle_beta   90.00
_cell.angle_gamma   90.00
#
_symmetry.space_group_name_H-M   'P 1'
#
loop_
_entity.id
_entity.type
_entity.pdbx_description
1 polymer ?
#
loop_
_entity_poly.entity_id
_entity_poly.type
_entity_poly.pdbx_seq_one_letter_code
_entity_poly.pdbx_strand_id
1 'polypeptide(L)'
;WLFDKDQHTLQAISVLPIPLHYYLFSKATILSVLSTLVALVIALAVRGTGYGWMDLLAGTFLSTFLFAGLGFAVGSKSRNFNEMLLYSIPLLILSGLPLLPMAGLGTALHFLPFPSTGGLGLLQQALGLPVALSRWGLYAHLLLFNALAWAWAFRLTQKQLL
;
A
#
# COMPACT_ATOMS: atom_id res chain seq x y z
N TRP A 1 11.38 8.87 -0.03
CA TRP A 1 10.94 10.27 0.02
C TRP A 1 11.82 11.09 0.96
N LEU A 2 11.95 10.73 2.25
CA LEU A 2 12.90 11.43 3.13
C LEU A 2 14.35 11.40 2.59
N PHE A 3 14.84 10.24 2.16
CA PHE A 3 16.15 10.16 1.50
C PHE A 3 16.25 10.99 0.21
N ASP A 4 15.14 11.18 -0.52
CA ASP A 4 15.11 12.00 -1.73
C ASP A 4 15.15 13.51 -1.37
N LYS A 5 14.67 13.90 -0.17
CA LYS A 5 14.87 15.24 0.43
C LYS A 5 16.33 15.44 0.82
N ASP A 6 16.89 14.50 1.58
CA ASP A 6 18.25 14.62 2.13
C ASP A 6 19.33 14.57 1.05
N GLN A 7 19.09 13.85 -0.06
CA GLN A 7 20.03 13.74 -1.19
C GLN A 7 19.86 14.84 -2.25
N HIS A 8 19.12 15.92 -1.96
CA HIS A 8 18.82 17.02 -2.90
C HIS A 8 18.19 16.57 -4.23
N THR A 9 17.71 15.32 -4.33
CA THR A 9 17.11 14.76 -5.55
C THR A 9 15.82 15.50 -5.89
N LEU A 10 15.08 15.96 -4.88
CA LEU A 10 13.90 16.80 -5.08
C LEU A 10 14.25 18.19 -5.69
N GLN A 11 15.40 18.77 -5.36
CA GLN A 11 15.88 20.03 -5.96
C GLN A 11 16.39 19.81 -7.39
N ALA A 12 16.98 18.65 -7.69
CA ALA A 12 17.32 18.27 -9.06
C ALA A 12 16.07 18.04 -9.91
N ILE A 13 14.99 17.51 -9.33
CA ILE A 13 13.70 17.34 -10.02
C ILE A 13 12.99 18.69 -10.21
N SER A 14 13.14 19.67 -9.32
CA SER A 14 12.50 20.99 -9.48
C SER A 14 13.00 21.81 -10.66
N VAL A 15 14.21 21.52 -11.16
CA VAL A 15 14.75 22.14 -12.40
C VAL A 15 14.35 21.39 -13.68
N LEU A 16 13.71 20.22 -13.56
CA LEU A 16 13.15 19.48 -14.69
C LEU A 16 11.67 19.88 -14.90
N PRO A 17 11.18 20.00 -16.14
CA PRO A 17 9.77 20.27 -16.43
C PRO A 17 8.89 19.01 -16.21
N ILE A 18 9.24 18.15 -15.26
CA ILE A 18 8.52 16.91 -14.96
C ILE A 18 7.76 17.13 -13.66
N PRO A 19 6.43 17.02 -13.64
CA PRO A 19 5.70 17.26 -12.43
C PRO A 19 5.89 16.08 -11.46
N LEU A 20 6.03 16.42 -10.17
CA LEU A 20 6.41 15.52 -9.08
C LEU A 20 5.52 14.28 -8.95
N HIS A 21 4.25 14.36 -9.37
CA HIS A 21 3.32 13.23 -9.33
C HIS A 21 3.74 12.08 -10.26
N TYR A 22 4.36 12.34 -11.42
CA TYR A 22 4.87 11.27 -12.29
C TYR A 22 6.05 10.54 -11.66
N TYR A 23 6.91 11.27 -10.96
CA TYR A 23 8.04 10.66 -10.23
C TYR A 23 7.53 9.74 -9.11
N LEU A 24 6.59 10.22 -8.30
CA LEU A 24 5.99 9.40 -7.23
C LEU A 24 5.26 8.19 -7.80
N PHE A 25 4.55 8.35 -8.92
CA PHE A 25 3.76 7.28 -9.53
C PHE A 25 4.68 6.21 -10.11
N SER A 26 5.75 6.61 -10.79
CA SER A 26 6.78 5.70 -11.29
C SER A 26 7.42 4.90 -10.16
N LYS A 27 7.79 5.57 -9.06
CA LYS A 27 8.38 4.93 -7.88
C LYS A 27 7.40 3.96 -7.19
N ALA A 28 6.14 4.34 -7.01
CA ALA A 28 5.12 3.43 -6.48
C ALA A 28 4.91 2.21 -7.38
N THR A 29 4.89 2.42 -8.69
CA THR A 29 4.69 1.36 -9.68
C THR A 29 5.84 0.36 -9.64
N ILE A 30 7.10 0.81 -9.66
CA ILE A 30 8.25 -0.10 -9.65
C ILE A 30 8.34 -0.90 -8.34
N LEU A 31 8.03 -0.28 -7.19
CA LEU A 31 7.92 -1.00 -5.91
C LEU A 31 6.80 -2.04 -5.93
N SER A 32 5.65 -1.71 -6.52
CA SER A 32 4.51 -2.62 -6.62
C SER A 32 4.82 -3.81 -7.52
N VAL A 33 5.46 -3.58 -8.68
CA VAL A 33 5.92 -4.65 -9.58
C VAL A 33 6.93 -5.55 -8.86
N LEU A 34 7.94 -4.97 -8.21
CA LEU A 34 8.93 -5.75 -7.48
C LEU A 34 8.29 -6.60 -6.38
N SER A 35 7.35 -6.02 -5.63
CA SER A 35 6.61 -6.73 -4.59
C SER A 35 5.76 -7.86 -5.15
N THR A 36 5.09 -7.67 -6.30
CA THR A 36 4.35 -8.76 -6.96
C THR A 36 5.24 -9.91 -7.40
N LEU A 37 6.44 -9.62 -7.92
CA LEU A 37 7.40 -10.66 -8.30
C LEU A 37 7.83 -11.48 -7.08
N VAL A 38 8.14 -10.81 -5.97
CA VAL A 38 8.49 -11.49 -4.72
C VAL A 38 7.33 -12.35 -4.21
N ALA A 39 6.11 -11.82 -4.20
CA ALA A 39 4.93 -12.56 -3.78
C ALA A 39 4.65 -13.78 -4.68
N LEU A 40 4.89 -13.67 -5.99
CA LEU A 40 4.77 -14.77 -6.94
C LEU A 40 5.79 -15.87 -6.66
N VAL A 41 7.05 -15.52 -6.38
CA VAL A 41 8.09 -16.49 -6.00
C VAL A 41 7.70 -17.21 -4.70
N ILE A 42 7.21 -16.47 -3.70
CA ILE A 42 6.76 -17.05 -2.42
C ILE A 42 5.57 -17.98 -2.65
N ALA A 43 4.57 -17.57 -3.44
CA ALA A 43 3.39 -18.39 -3.71
C ALA A 43 3.78 -19.70 -4.41
N LEU A 44 4.62 -19.62 -5.45
CA LEU A 44 5.12 -20.80 -6.16
C LEU A 44 5.83 -21.78 -5.22
N ALA A 45 6.65 -21.26 -4.29
CA ALA A 45 7.40 -22.07 -3.34
C ALA A 45 6.50 -22.78 -2.30
N VAL A 46 5.39 -22.18 -1.88
CA VAL A 46 4.56 -22.69 -0.77
C VAL A 46 3.53 -23.72 -1.21
N ARG A 47 2.82 -23.52 -2.33
CA ARG A 47 1.66 -24.36 -2.70
C ARG A 47 1.53 -24.59 -4.21
N GLY A 48 2.53 -24.18 -5.00
CA GLY A 48 2.56 -24.40 -6.45
C GLY A 48 1.49 -23.59 -7.20
N THR A 49 0.67 -24.27 -8.03
CA THR A 49 -0.21 -23.64 -9.03
C THR A 49 -1.70 -23.56 -8.67
N GLY A 50 -2.09 -24.04 -7.49
CA GLY A 50 -3.49 -24.08 -7.05
C GLY A 50 -4.07 -22.76 -6.54
N TYR A 51 -3.52 -21.62 -6.97
CA TYR A 51 -3.93 -20.29 -6.49
C TYR A 51 -4.78 -19.54 -7.51
N GLY A 52 -5.67 -18.69 -7.01
CA GLY A 52 -6.30 -17.64 -7.81
C GLY A 52 -5.25 -16.59 -8.20
N TRP A 53 -4.48 -16.84 -9.25
CA TRP A 53 -3.35 -16.01 -9.68
C TRP A 53 -3.71 -14.53 -9.87
N MET A 54 -4.89 -14.26 -10.42
CA MET A 54 -5.37 -12.89 -10.59
C MET A 54 -5.60 -12.19 -9.24
N ASP A 55 -6.24 -12.87 -8.29
CA ASP A 55 -6.53 -12.33 -6.96
C ASP A 55 -5.23 -12.12 -6.15
N LEU A 56 -4.24 -13.00 -6.29
CA LEU A 56 -2.91 -12.85 -5.70
C LEU A 56 -2.19 -11.63 -6.28
N LEU A 57 -2.03 -11.58 -7.61
CA LEU A 57 -1.27 -10.52 -8.28
C LEU A 57 -1.91 -9.15 -8.05
N ALA A 58 -3.22 -9.04 -8.26
CA ALA A 58 -3.92 -7.78 -8.09
C ALA A 58 -3.99 -7.37 -6.61
N GLY A 59 -4.21 -8.32 -5.70
CA GLY A 59 -4.19 -8.08 -4.26
C GLY A 59 -2.85 -7.55 -3.78
N THR A 60 -1.74 -8.19 -4.15
CA THR A 60 -0.40 -7.72 -3.81
C THR A 60 -0.08 -6.38 -4.45
N PHE A 61 -0.36 -6.20 -5.75
CA PHE A 61 -0.05 -4.96 -6.46
C PHE A 61 -0.79 -3.75 -5.85
N LEU A 62 -2.12 -3.85 -5.71
CA LEU A 62 -2.93 -2.76 -5.17
C LEU A 62 -2.59 -2.47 -3.70
N SER A 63 -2.30 -3.50 -2.90
CA SER A 63 -1.91 -3.31 -1.48
C SER A 63 -0.57 -2.60 -1.37
N THR A 64 0.44 -3.04 -2.12
CA THR A 64 1.76 -2.40 -2.10
C THR A 64 1.69 -0.96 -2.60
N PHE A 65 0.90 -0.70 -3.64
CA PHE A 65 0.70 0.67 -4.12
C PHE A 65 0.04 1.56 -3.06
N LEU A 66 -0.96 1.04 -2.35
CA LEU A 66 -1.61 1.74 -1.24
C LEU A 66 -0.62 2.07 -0.12
N PHE A 67 0.18 1.10 0.31
CA PHE A 67 1.18 1.31 1.37
C PHE A 67 2.31 2.24 0.93
N ALA A 68 2.72 2.19 -0.34
CA ALA A 68 3.68 3.13 -0.90
C ALA A 68 3.14 4.57 -0.83
N GLY A 69 1.87 4.78 -1.20
CA GLY A 69 1.21 6.08 -1.09
C GLY A 69 1.15 6.60 0.35
N LEU A 70 0.75 5.76 1.30
CA LEU A 70 0.74 6.11 2.73
C LEU A 70 2.15 6.39 3.26
N GLY A 71 3.14 5.61 2.85
CA GLY A 71 4.55 5.81 3.19
C GLY A 71 5.10 7.13 2.65
N PHE A 72 4.71 7.53 1.45
CA PHE A 72 5.03 8.85 0.91
C PHE A 72 4.36 9.98 1.69
N ALA A 73 3.09 9.81 2.10
CA ALA A 73 2.40 10.80 2.94
C ALA A 73 3.11 10.97 4.29
N VAL A 74 3.47 9.88 4.97
CA VAL A 74 4.22 9.92 6.24
C VAL A 74 5.60 10.54 6.04
N GLY A 75 6.35 10.05 5.04
CA GLY A 75 7.67 10.57 4.70
C GLY A 75 7.65 12.05 4.31
N SER A 76 6.54 12.54 3.75
CA SER A 76 6.35 13.97 3.49
C SER A 76 6.36 14.79 4.76
N LYS A 77 5.58 14.38 5.76
CA LYS A 77 5.41 15.11 7.02
C LYS A 77 6.65 15.05 7.91
N SER A 78 7.42 13.97 7.84
CA SER A 78 8.61 13.79 8.67
C SER A 78 9.76 14.70 8.24
N ARG A 79 10.46 15.25 9.23
CA ARG A 79 11.67 16.05 9.00
C ARG A 79 12.94 15.22 9.05
N ASN A 80 12.95 14.17 9.89
CA ASN A 80 14.10 13.28 10.09
C ASN A 80 13.68 11.81 10.07
N PHE A 81 14.65 10.90 9.91
CA PHE A 81 14.39 9.45 9.81
C PHE A 81 13.69 8.89 11.05
N ASN A 82 14.11 9.34 12.25
CA ASN A 82 13.50 8.90 13.50
C ASN A 82 12.01 9.30 13.58
N GLU A 83 11.65 10.48 13.09
CA GLU A 83 10.27 10.94 13.07
C GLU A 83 9.42 10.14 12.06
N MET A 84 10.02 9.75 10.92
CA MET A 84 9.38 8.86 9.95
C MET A 84 9.09 7.49 10.54
N LEU A 85 10.05 6.90 11.28
CA LEU A 85 9.83 5.66 11.99
C LEU A 85 8.70 5.79 13.02
N LEU A 86 8.73 6.85 13.84
CA LEU A 86 7.72 7.08 14.87
C LEU A 86 6.30 7.21 14.29
N TYR A 87 6.12 7.95 13.19
CA TYR A 87 4.82 8.06 12.52
C TYR A 87 4.39 6.82 11.75
N SER A 88 5.34 5.96 11.34
CA SER A 88 5.02 4.70 10.68
C SER A 88 4.47 3.65 11.65
N ILE A 89 4.87 3.68 12.93
CA ILE A 89 4.39 2.74 13.96
C ILE A 89 2.85 2.71 14.07
N PRO A 90 2.14 3.83 14.31
CA PRO A 90 0.68 3.80 14.42
C PRO A 90 0.03 3.33 13.11
N LEU A 91 0.60 3.70 11.95
CA LEU A 91 0.11 3.25 10.65
C LEU A 91 0.22 1.72 10.50
N LEU A 92 1.34 1.13 10.94
CA LEU A 92 1.55 -0.31 10.96
C LEU A 92 0.59 -1.01 11.91
N ILE A 93 0.35 -0.45 13.09
CA ILE A 93 -0.60 -1.01 14.06
C ILE A 93 -2.02 -1.00 13.46
N LEU A 94 -2.48 0.14 12.94
CA LEU A 94 -3.82 0.25 12.33
C LEU A 94 -3.98 -0.71 11.13
N SER A 95 -2.93 -0.87 10.32
CA SER A 95 -2.97 -1.79 9.18
C SER A 95 -2.84 -3.26 9.57
N GLY A 96 -2.33 -3.58 10.76
CA GLY A 96 -2.28 -4.93 11.30
C GLY A 96 -3.61 -5.40 11.92
N LEU A 97 -4.48 -4.49 12.35
CA LEU A 97 -5.78 -4.81 12.97
C LEU A 97 -6.67 -5.81 12.18
N PRO A 98 -6.81 -5.72 10.85
CA PRO A 98 -7.63 -6.69 10.10
C PRO A 98 -7.06 -8.11 10.01
N LEU A 99 -5.93 -8.40 10.66
CA LEU A 99 -5.46 -9.77 10.89
C LEU A 99 -6.18 -10.43 12.08
N LEU A 100 -6.76 -9.66 12.99
CA LEU A 100 -7.42 -10.17 14.20
C LEU A 100 -8.58 -11.14 13.94
N PRO A 101 -9.44 -10.94 12.92
CA PRO A 101 -10.46 -11.92 12.55
C PRO A 101 -9.88 -13.30 12.19
N MET A 102 -8.66 -13.36 11.63
CA MET A 102 -8.00 -14.64 11.33
C MET A 102 -7.55 -15.38 12.61
N ALA A 103 -7.31 -14.65 13.70
CA ALA A 103 -7.03 -15.21 15.02
C ALA A 103 -8.30 -15.59 15.80
N GLY A 104 -9.49 -15.45 15.20
CA GLY A 104 -10.78 -15.71 15.85
C GLY A 104 -11.29 -14.55 16.71
N LEU A 105 -10.67 -13.37 16.61
CA LEU A 105 -11.04 -12.19 17.41
C LEU A 105 -11.86 -11.21 16.58
N GLY A 106 -13.17 -11.17 16.85
CA GLY A 106 -14.13 -10.25 16.23
C GLY A 106 -14.61 -10.67 14.84
N THR A 107 -15.61 -9.96 14.32
CA THR A 107 -16.13 -10.20 12.97
C THR A 107 -15.35 -9.38 11.95
N ALA A 108 -15.11 -9.97 10.78
CA ALA A 108 -14.41 -9.30 9.67
C ALA A 108 -15.08 -7.99 9.21
N LEU A 109 -16.37 -7.80 9.51
CA LEU A 109 -17.11 -6.57 9.21
C LEU A 109 -16.64 -5.36 10.04
N HIS A 110 -16.27 -5.55 11.30
CA HIS A 110 -15.80 -4.44 12.16
C HIS A 110 -14.48 -3.85 11.67
N PHE A 111 -13.70 -4.65 10.94
CA PHE A 111 -12.41 -4.22 10.44
C PHE A 111 -12.50 -3.58 9.05
N LEU A 112 -13.67 -3.57 8.39
CA LEU A 112 -13.88 -2.93 7.09
C LEU A 112 -13.21 -1.55 6.91
N PRO A 113 -13.26 -0.59 7.86
CA PRO A 113 -12.69 0.74 7.64
C PRO A 113 -11.16 0.78 7.50
N PHE A 114 -10.46 -0.31 7.81
CA PHE A 114 -9.00 -0.34 7.67
C PHE A 114 -8.57 -0.57 6.22
N PRO A 115 -7.52 0.11 5.73
CA PRO A 115 -7.10 0.04 4.33
C PRO A 115 -6.58 -1.34 3.92
N SER A 116 -6.02 -2.10 4.86
CA SER A 116 -5.43 -3.42 4.62
C SER A 116 -6.47 -4.54 4.47
N THR A 117 -7.75 -4.29 4.75
CA THR A 117 -8.81 -5.32 4.71
C THR A 117 -9.04 -5.86 3.31
N GLY A 118 -9.08 -4.99 2.30
CA GLY A 118 -9.28 -5.40 0.92
C GLY A 118 -8.10 -6.22 0.39
N GLY A 119 -6.88 -5.84 0.76
CA GLY A 119 -5.65 -6.57 0.40
C GLY A 119 -5.62 -7.97 1.00
N LEU A 120 -5.83 -8.06 2.31
CA LEU A 120 -5.89 -9.34 3.02
C LEU A 120 -7.03 -10.22 2.52
N GLY A 121 -8.20 -9.64 2.23
CA GLY A 121 -9.35 -10.37 1.68
C GLY A 121 -9.07 -10.97 0.30
N LEU A 122 -8.41 -10.23 -0.59
CA LEU A 122 -8.03 -10.77 -1.92
C LEU A 122 -6.99 -11.88 -1.79
N LEU A 123 -6.02 -11.73 -0.88
CA LEU A 123 -5.07 -12.81 -0.60
C LEU A 123 -5.77 -14.04 -0.04
N GLN A 124 -6.68 -13.89 0.93
CA GLN A 124 -7.49 -14.99 1.47
C GLN A 124 -8.29 -15.68 0.36
N GLN A 125 -8.92 -14.92 -0.53
CA GLN A 125 -9.66 -15.46 -1.66
C GLN A 125 -8.76 -16.22 -2.63
N ALA A 126 -7.55 -15.72 -2.90
CA ALA A 126 -6.57 -16.41 -3.72
C ALA A 126 -6.15 -17.76 -3.11
N LEU A 127 -6.15 -17.87 -1.77
CA LEU A 127 -5.89 -19.10 -1.02
C LEU A 127 -7.12 -20.03 -0.91
N GLY A 128 -8.32 -19.57 -1.31
CA GLY A 128 -9.59 -20.31 -1.16
C GLY A 128 -10.23 -20.22 0.22
N LEU A 129 -9.82 -19.25 1.04
CA LEU A 129 -10.36 -19.03 2.39
C LEU A 129 -11.67 -18.22 2.37
N PRO A 130 -12.55 -18.39 3.38
CA PRO A 130 -13.79 -17.63 3.46
C PRO A 130 -13.50 -16.14 3.68
N VAL A 131 -14.20 -15.27 2.96
CA VAL A 131 -14.03 -13.81 3.02
C VAL A 131 -15.39 -13.15 3.28
N ALA A 132 -15.39 -12.05 4.04
CA ALA A 132 -16.61 -11.35 4.41
C ALA A 132 -17.24 -10.53 3.27
N LEU A 133 -16.44 -10.07 2.32
CA LEU A 133 -16.91 -9.31 1.16
C LEU A 133 -16.86 -10.16 -0.11
N SER A 134 -17.74 -9.83 -1.06
CA SER A 134 -17.67 -10.37 -2.42
C SER A 134 -16.34 -9.98 -3.08
N ARG A 135 -15.86 -10.81 -4.03
CA ARG A 135 -14.63 -10.54 -4.81
C ARG A 135 -14.58 -9.10 -5.32
N TRP A 136 -15.64 -8.67 -5.98
CA TRP A 136 -15.77 -7.32 -6.54
C TRP A 136 -15.79 -6.22 -5.47
N GLY A 137 -16.38 -6.51 -4.30
CA GLY A 137 -16.37 -5.60 -3.16
C GLY A 137 -14.96 -5.35 -2.62
N LEU A 138 -14.10 -6.37 -2.60
CA LEU A 138 -12.70 -6.25 -2.17
C LEU A 138 -11.88 -5.40 -3.14
N TYR A 139 -12.05 -5.60 -4.44
CA TYR A 139 -11.44 -4.77 -5.48
C TYR A 139 -11.88 -3.31 -5.35
N ALA A 140 -13.19 -3.07 -5.21
CA ALA A 140 -13.72 -1.72 -5.04
C ALA A 140 -13.17 -1.03 -3.78
N HIS A 141 -13.08 -1.77 -2.67
CA HIS A 141 -12.52 -1.27 -1.42
C HIS A 141 -11.05 -0.84 -1.58
N LEU A 142 -10.22 -1.70 -2.16
CA LEU A 142 -8.82 -1.36 -2.42
C LEU A 142 -8.65 -0.17 -3.36
N LEU A 143 -9.41 -0.12 -4.45
CA LEU A 143 -9.36 1.00 -5.40
C LEU A 143 -9.75 2.32 -4.74
N LEU A 144 -10.79 2.31 -3.91
CA LEU A 144 -11.23 3.48 -3.15
C LEU A 144 -10.13 3.96 -2.21
N PHE A 145 -9.56 3.08 -1.39
CA PHE A 145 -8.49 3.45 -0.45
C PHE A 145 -7.20 3.86 -1.16
N ASN A 146 -6.91 3.27 -2.31
CA ASN A 146 -5.77 3.65 -3.15
C ASN A 146 -5.94 5.08 -3.68
N ALA A 147 -7.13 5.42 -4.19
CA ALA A 147 -7.46 6.78 -4.61
C ALA A 147 -7.37 7.79 -3.45
N LEU A 148 -7.86 7.42 -2.25
CA LEU A 148 -7.75 8.27 -1.06
C LEU A 148 -6.29 8.47 -0.63
N ALA A 149 -5.50 7.40 -0.58
CA ALA A 149 -4.07 7.48 -0.21
C ALA A 149 -3.30 8.34 -1.21
N TRP A 150 -3.58 8.20 -2.50
CA TRP A 150 -2.95 9.00 -3.55
C TRP A 150 -3.35 10.48 -3.47
N ALA A 151 -4.65 10.77 -3.29
CA ALA A 151 -5.13 12.13 -3.10
C ALA A 151 -4.52 12.78 -1.84
N TRP A 152 -4.35 12.01 -0.76
CA TRP A 152 -3.72 12.51 0.46
C TRP A 152 -2.24 12.78 0.29
N ALA A 153 -1.49 11.86 -0.33
CA ALA A 153 -0.07 12.02 -0.65
C ALA A 153 0.15 13.23 -1.57
N PHE A 154 -0.69 13.41 -2.59
CA PHE A 154 -0.61 14.55 -3.52
C PHE A 154 -0.83 15.89 -2.80
N ARG A 155 -1.88 15.99 -1.97
CA ARG A 155 -2.17 17.21 -1.21
C ARG A 155 -1.06 17.59 -0.23
N LEU A 156 -0.43 16.60 0.41
CA LEU A 156 0.65 16.83 1.37
C LEU A 156 1.95 17.23 0.68
N THR A 157 2.27 16.61 -0.44
CA THR A 157 3.49 16.92 -1.21
C THR A 157 3.44 18.28 -1.87
N GLN A 158 2.29 18.73 -2.39
CA GLN A 158 2.13 20.09 -2.91
C GLN A 158 2.32 21.17 -1.83
N LYS A 159 1.81 20.94 -0.61
CA LYS A 159 1.92 21.91 0.50
C LYS A 159 3.34 22.14 1.01
N GLN A 160 4.30 21.27 0.67
CA GLN A 160 5.70 21.41 1.10
C GLN A 160 6.63 21.95 0.00
N LEU A 161 6.13 22.09 -1.23
CA LEU A 161 6.86 22.66 -2.36
C LEU A 161 6.54 24.15 -2.60
N LEU A 162 5.47 24.66 -1.97
CA LEU A 162 5.10 26.08 -1.88
C LEU A 162 5.57 26.64 -0.54
#